data_AF-A0A1B2JGH7-F1
#
_entry.id   AF-A0A1B2JGH7-F1
#
_cell.length_a   1.000
_cell.length_b   1.000
_cell.length_c   1.000
_cell.angle_alpha   90.00
_cell.angle_beta   90.00
_cell.angle_gamma   90.00
#
_symmetry.space_group_name_H-M   'P 1'
#
loop_
_entity.id
_entity.type
_entity.pdbx_description
1 polymer ?
#
loop_
_entity_poly.entity_id
_entity_poly.type
_entity_poly.pdbx_seq_one_letter_code
_entity_poly.pdbx_strand_id
1 'polypeptide(L)'
;MNKSSKVLSGINLTQVRYRRTIAYPSYRTNVFGRKHPKLHKSNLKLAMDQFLGPKNYKGEYYLNKYYYVPQNHQPNYVKPDLERGQSVKVNADANDDKDTKDSSNFQYKLKVSRQRALQPFPFNPFCKTNFQIPKDLKQKIARDILEVGLSTQEVASKYKLKIPRIEAIVKLYSIEQEWKQNVSITKW
;
A
#
# COMPACT_ATOMS: atom_id res chain seq x y z
N MET A 1 23.80 1.50 72.69
CA MET A 1 24.17 1.64 71.25
C MET A 1 23.69 0.39 70.55
N ASN A 2 22.86 0.50 69.51
CA ASN A 2 22.70 -0.46 68.41
C ASN A 2 21.75 0.16 67.36
N LYS A 3 22.32 0.74 66.30
CA LYS A 3 21.56 1.28 65.16
C LYS A 3 21.29 0.14 64.18
N SER A 4 20.03 -0.27 64.06
CA SER A 4 19.60 -1.24 63.05
C SER A 4 19.61 -0.58 61.66
N SER A 5 20.47 -1.07 60.76
CA SER A 5 20.51 -0.67 59.37
C SER A 5 19.25 -1.16 58.64
N LYS A 6 18.44 -0.22 58.12
CA LYS A 6 17.33 -0.53 57.22
C LYS A 6 17.91 -1.11 55.92
N VAL A 7 17.73 -2.41 55.71
CA VAL A 7 17.97 -3.09 54.43
C VAL A 7 16.93 -2.56 53.45
N LEU A 8 17.38 -1.78 52.46
CA LEU A 8 16.56 -1.42 51.30
C LEU A 8 16.29 -2.70 50.53
N SER A 9 15.08 -3.23 50.69
CA SER A 9 14.57 -4.36 49.92
C SER A 9 14.69 -4.04 48.43
N GLY A 10 15.53 -4.79 47.74
CA GLY A 10 15.77 -4.65 46.30
C GLY A 10 14.46 -4.72 45.53
N ILE A 11 14.26 -3.75 44.65
CA ILE A 11 13.22 -3.77 43.64
C ILE A 11 13.55 -4.95 42.72
N ASN A 12 12.84 -6.06 42.86
CA ASN A 12 12.90 -7.19 41.93
C ASN A 12 12.32 -6.75 40.58
N LEU A 13 13.15 -6.12 39.74
CA LEU A 13 12.86 -5.90 38.33
C LEU A 13 12.87 -7.26 37.64
N THR A 14 11.70 -7.89 37.54
CA THR A 14 11.51 -9.07 36.69
C THR A 14 11.75 -8.66 35.24
N GLN A 15 12.92 -9.03 34.68
CA GLN A 15 13.19 -8.88 33.26
C GLN A 15 12.18 -9.73 32.47
N VAL A 16 11.30 -9.06 31.72
CA VAL A 16 10.42 -9.72 30.74
C VAL A 16 11.29 -10.24 29.60
N ARG A 17 11.64 -11.53 29.64
CA ARG A 17 12.37 -12.19 28.55
C ARG A 17 11.40 -12.50 27.41
N TYR A 18 11.33 -11.64 26.41
CA TYR A 18 10.61 -11.95 25.17
C TYR A 18 11.33 -13.08 24.43
N ARG A 19 10.58 -14.12 24.04
CA ARG A 19 11.10 -15.15 23.12
C ARG A 19 11.17 -14.55 21.71
N ARG A 20 12.31 -14.72 21.03
CA ARG A 20 12.46 -14.29 19.64
C ARG A 20 11.58 -15.15 18.74
N THR A 21 10.56 -14.55 18.15
CA THR A 21 9.69 -15.17 17.15
C THR A 21 10.08 -14.73 15.74
N ILE A 22 10.24 -15.68 14.81
CA ILE A 22 10.45 -15.37 13.39
C ILE A 22 9.11 -14.95 12.78
N ALA A 23 9.10 -13.85 12.03
CA ALA A 23 7.90 -13.31 11.39
C ALA A 23 7.54 -14.07 10.10
N TYR A 24 7.04 -15.30 10.25
CA TYR A 24 6.41 -16.02 9.15
C TYR A 24 5.10 -15.34 8.72
N PRO A 25 4.68 -15.49 7.45
CA PRO A 25 3.38 -14.99 7.01
C PRO A 25 2.24 -15.54 7.88
N SER A 26 1.24 -14.70 8.15
CA SER A 26 0.05 -15.11 8.91
C SER A 26 -0.89 -16.00 8.10
N TYR A 27 -0.74 -16.01 6.78
CA TYR A 27 -1.51 -16.85 5.85
C TYR A 27 -0.77 -18.15 5.53
N ARG A 28 -1.49 -19.13 4.98
CA ARG A 28 -0.91 -20.44 4.65
C ARG A 28 0.00 -20.31 3.43
N THR A 29 1.22 -20.82 3.56
CA THR A 29 2.22 -20.91 2.48
C THR A 29 2.75 -22.32 2.40
N ASN A 30 3.14 -22.79 1.21
CA ASN A 30 3.80 -24.09 1.13
C ASN A 30 5.15 -23.97 1.84
N VAL A 31 5.42 -24.93 2.72
CA VAL A 31 6.69 -25.05 3.42
C VAL A 31 7.50 -26.14 2.75
N PHE A 32 8.81 -26.02 2.83
CA PHE A 32 9.63 -27.09 2.31
C PHE A 32 9.57 -28.34 3.21
N GLY A 33 9.42 -29.50 2.59
CA GLY A 33 9.68 -30.80 3.22
C GLY A 33 11.14 -31.20 3.11
N ARG A 34 11.41 -32.44 2.71
CA ARG A 34 12.76 -32.92 2.40
C ARG A 34 13.32 -32.18 1.18
N LYS A 35 14.57 -31.71 1.27
CA LYS A 35 15.27 -30.99 0.20
C LYS A 35 16.57 -31.68 -0.16
N HIS A 36 17.04 -31.38 -1.37
CA HIS A 36 18.42 -31.66 -1.74
C HIS A 36 19.40 -30.92 -0.81
N PRO A 37 20.48 -31.57 -0.30
CA PRO A 37 21.40 -30.96 0.67
C PRO A 37 22.04 -29.64 0.23
N LYS A 38 22.26 -29.46 -1.08
CA LYS A 38 22.83 -28.22 -1.65
C LYS A 38 21.81 -27.07 -1.77
N LEU A 39 20.53 -27.32 -1.52
CA LEU A 39 19.48 -26.29 -1.61
C LEU A 39 19.30 -25.60 -0.25
N HIS A 40 20.08 -24.54 -0.02
CA HIS A 40 20.06 -23.78 1.24
C HIS A 40 18.96 -22.70 1.34
N LYS A 41 17.84 -22.85 0.62
CA LYS A 41 16.73 -21.90 0.70
C LYS A 41 15.94 -22.07 2.00
N SER A 42 15.64 -20.97 2.68
CA SER A 42 14.80 -20.97 3.88
C SER A 42 13.29 -21.01 3.55
N ASN A 43 12.45 -21.41 4.50
CA ASN A 43 10.99 -21.36 4.33
C ASN A 43 10.47 -19.93 4.10
N LEU A 44 11.12 -18.93 4.72
CA LEU A 44 10.76 -17.52 4.51
C LEU A 44 11.06 -17.08 3.07
N LYS A 45 12.20 -17.53 2.51
CA LYS A 45 12.54 -17.28 1.10
C LYS A 45 11.53 -17.94 0.15
N LEU A 46 11.07 -19.16 0.48
CA LEU A 46 10.04 -19.84 -0.30
C LEU A 46 8.70 -19.09 -0.25
N ALA A 47 8.26 -18.63 0.92
CA ALA A 47 7.05 -17.82 1.05
C ALA A 47 7.14 -16.51 0.25
N MET A 48 8.31 -15.87 0.24
CA MET A 48 8.57 -14.70 -0.59
C MET A 48 8.49 -15.04 -2.09
N ASP A 49 9.12 -16.13 -2.52
CA ASP A 49 9.09 -16.58 -3.91
C ASP A 49 7.63 -16.91 -4.35
N GLN A 50 6.80 -17.48 -3.46
CA GLN A 50 5.37 -17.72 -3.70
C GLN A 50 4.56 -16.42 -3.83
N PHE A 51 4.80 -15.44 -2.97
CA PHE A 51 4.14 -14.14 -3.05
C PHE A 51 4.50 -13.38 -4.33
N LEU A 52 5.76 -13.47 -4.75
CA LEU A 52 6.25 -12.80 -5.95
C LEU A 52 5.79 -13.49 -7.24
N GLY A 53 5.75 -14.82 -7.25
CA GLY A 53 5.52 -15.61 -8.44
C GLY A 53 6.78 -15.74 -9.32
N PRO A 54 6.64 -16.32 -10.53
CA PRO A 54 7.76 -16.53 -11.42
C PRO A 54 8.33 -15.21 -11.94
N LYS A 55 9.67 -15.16 -12.01
CA LYS A 55 10.43 -14.03 -12.55
C LYS A 55 10.75 -14.29 -14.02
N ASN A 56 10.44 -13.34 -14.91
CA ASN A 56 10.81 -13.47 -16.32
C ASN A 56 12.30 -13.17 -16.56
N TYR A 57 12.77 -13.34 -17.81
CA TYR A 57 14.17 -13.07 -18.19
C TYR A 57 14.59 -11.60 -17.99
N LYS A 58 13.65 -10.65 -18.10
CA LYS A 58 13.86 -9.23 -17.81
C LYS A 58 13.92 -8.93 -16.31
N GLY A 59 13.45 -9.86 -15.50
CA GLY A 59 13.41 -9.79 -14.05
C GLY A 59 12.09 -9.31 -13.45
N GLU A 60 11.02 -9.32 -14.22
CA GLU A 60 9.69 -8.83 -13.87
C GLU A 60 8.84 -9.95 -13.27
N TYR A 61 8.02 -9.59 -12.28
CA TYR A 61 7.04 -10.48 -11.64
C TYR A 61 5.64 -10.24 -12.20
N TYR A 62 5.49 -10.46 -13.51
CA TYR A 62 4.30 -10.09 -14.27
C TYR A 62 2.99 -10.73 -13.78
N LEU A 63 3.06 -11.91 -13.16
CA LEU A 63 1.88 -12.57 -12.58
C LEU A 63 1.45 -12.00 -11.22
N ASN A 64 2.31 -11.22 -10.55
CA ASN A 64 1.96 -10.62 -9.28
C ASN A 64 0.94 -9.50 -9.50
N LYS A 65 -0.19 -9.59 -8.78
CA LYS A 65 -1.25 -8.59 -8.81
C LYS A 65 -0.78 -7.16 -8.55
N TYR A 66 0.25 -6.98 -7.74
CA TYR A 66 0.76 -5.67 -7.31
C TYR A 66 1.94 -5.16 -8.16
N TYR A 67 2.34 -5.89 -9.20
CA TYR A 67 3.49 -5.50 -10.03
C TYR A 67 3.20 -4.29 -10.93
N TYR A 68 2.09 -4.31 -11.66
CA TYR A 68 1.73 -3.24 -12.60
C TYR A 68 0.92 -2.12 -11.93
N VAL A 69 1.18 -0.88 -12.37
CA VAL A 69 0.45 0.31 -11.93
C VAL A 69 -0.98 0.28 -12.51
N PRO A 70 -2.02 0.50 -11.69
CA PRO A 70 -3.39 0.53 -12.17
C PRO A 70 -3.67 1.76 -13.05
N GLN A 71 -4.40 1.56 -14.14
CA GLN A 71 -4.77 2.62 -15.12
C GLN A 71 -6.24 3.05 -15.01
N ASN A 72 -6.95 2.64 -13.96
CA ASN A 72 -8.41 2.77 -13.83
C ASN A 72 -8.84 3.77 -12.74
N HIS A 73 -7.99 4.74 -12.39
CA HIS A 73 -8.21 5.69 -11.28
C HIS A 73 -8.58 5.04 -9.93
N GLN A 74 -8.30 3.75 -9.76
CA GLN A 74 -8.50 3.02 -8.52
C GLN A 74 -7.16 2.49 -8.01
N PRO A 75 -6.77 2.79 -6.77
CA PRO A 75 -5.51 2.28 -6.24
C PRO A 75 -5.60 0.77 -5.99
N ASN A 76 -4.54 0.06 -6.36
CA ASN A 76 -4.40 -1.38 -6.15
C ASN A 76 -3.57 -1.67 -4.89
N TYR A 77 -4.10 -1.27 -3.72
CA TYR A 77 -3.44 -1.50 -2.43
C TYR A 77 -3.47 -2.97 -1.97
N VAL A 78 -2.52 -3.32 -1.11
CA VAL A 78 -2.29 -4.70 -0.62
C VAL A 78 -3.42 -5.14 0.31
N LYS A 79 -3.96 -6.34 0.08
CA LYS A 79 -5.11 -6.89 0.81
C LYS A 79 -4.85 -8.36 1.19
N PRO A 80 -3.82 -8.64 2.03
CA PRO A 80 -3.38 -10.01 2.31
C PRO A 80 -4.39 -10.81 3.15
N ASP A 81 -5.21 -10.12 3.94
CA ASP A 81 -6.31 -10.66 4.74
C ASP A 81 -7.46 -11.18 3.88
N LEU A 82 -7.78 -10.48 2.78
CA LEU A 82 -8.86 -10.86 1.88
C LEU A 82 -8.43 -11.98 0.92
N GLU A 83 -7.22 -11.87 0.36
CA GLU A 83 -6.70 -12.85 -0.61
C GLU A 83 -5.95 -14.01 0.04
N ARG A 84 -5.89 -14.07 1.37
CA ARG A 84 -5.17 -15.10 2.14
C ARG A 84 -3.73 -15.31 1.66
N GLY A 85 -3.06 -14.21 1.28
CA GLY A 85 -1.70 -14.20 0.75
C GLY A 85 -1.52 -14.69 -0.69
N GLN A 86 -2.60 -15.03 -1.40
CA GLN A 86 -2.55 -15.38 -2.82
C GLN A 86 -2.52 -14.11 -3.69
N SER A 87 -1.31 -13.63 -3.99
CA SER A 87 -1.05 -12.43 -4.81
C SER A 87 -0.84 -12.73 -6.30
N VAL A 88 -0.52 -13.97 -6.65
CA VAL A 88 -0.20 -14.39 -8.03
C VAL A 88 -1.49 -14.70 -8.79
N LYS A 89 -1.70 -14.05 -9.93
CA LYS A 89 -2.82 -14.32 -10.84
C LYS A 89 -2.56 -15.63 -11.57
N VAL A 90 -3.45 -16.60 -11.43
CA VAL A 90 -3.45 -17.81 -12.25
C VAL A 90 -4.13 -17.46 -13.59
N ASN A 91 -3.43 -17.69 -14.70
CA ASN A 91 -4.03 -17.53 -16.03
C ASN A 91 -5.09 -18.63 -16.21
N ALA A 92 -6.30 -18.25 -16.64
CA ALA A 92 -7.41 -19.18 -16.84
C ALA A 92 -7.12 -20.27 -17.89
N ASP A 93 -6.10 -20.07 -18.74
CA ASP A 93 -5.71 -21.00 -19.80
C ASP A 93 -4.83 -22.16 -19.31
N ALA A 94 -4.43 -22.18 -18.03
CA ALA A 94 -3.72 -23.30 -17.43
C ALA A 94 -4.70 -24.44 -17.07
N ASN A 95 -5.27 -25.08 -18.10
CA ASN A 95 -5.87 -26.40 -18.00
C ASN A 95 -4.75 -27.43 -17.84
N ASP A 96 -4.29 -27.69 -16.62
CA ASP A 96 -3.72 -28.96 -16.15
C ASP A 96 -2.90 -28.71 -14.88
N ASP A 97 -3.49 -28.99 -13.72
CA ASP A 97 -2.78 -29.65 -12.62
C ASP A 97 -3.81 -30.04 -11.54
N LYS A 98 -3.98 -31.36 -11.38
CA LYS A 98 -4.96 -31.99 -10.47
C LYS A 98 -4.70 -31.69 -8.98
N ASP A 99 -3.56 -31.09 -8.63
CA ASP A 99 -3.22 -30.66 -7.26
C ASP A 99 -3.69 -29.23 -6.92
N THR A 100 -4.28 -28.51 -7.89
CA THR A 100 -4.70 -27.10 -7.72
C THR A 100 -6.18 -26.94 -7.35
N LYS A 101 -6.90 -28.04 -7.08
CA LYS A 101 -8.37 -28.02 -6.89
C LYS A 101 -8.84 -27.29 -5.63
N ASP A 102 -7.99 -27.13 -4.62
CA ASP A 102 -8.38 -26.41 -3.38
C ASP A 102 -8.05 -24.92 -3.40
N SER A 103 -7.21 -24.46 -4.35
CA SER A 103 -6.78 -23.05 -4.43
C SER A 103 -7.45 -22.26 -5.56
N SER A 104 -8.02 -22.93 -6.56
CA SER A 104 -8.66 -22.30 -7.72
C SER A 104 -10.00 -21.61 -7.40
N ASN A 105 -10.62 -21.92 -6.27
CA ASN A 105 -11.93 -21.40 -5.91
C ASN A 105 -11.90 -20.03 -5.20
N PHE A 106 -10.75 -19.52 -4.75
CA PHE A 106 -10.68 -18.22 -4.03
C PHE A 106 -10.66 -16.97 -4.94
N GLN A 107 -10.96 -17.12 -6.23
CA GLN A 107 -11.24 -15.98 -7.13
C GLN A 107 -12.69 -15.46 -7.00
N TYR A 108 -13.33 -15.60 -5.84
CA TYR A 108 -14.47 -14.73 -5.55
C TYR A 108 -13.93 -13.30 -5.63
N LYS A 109 -14.45 -12.49 -6.55
CA LYS A 109 -14.30 -11.03 -6.50
C LYS A 109 -14.94 -10.58 -5.19
N LEU A 110 -14.21 -10.70 -4.09
CA LEU A 110 -14.65 -10.29 -2.77
C LEU A 110 -15.07 -8.84 -2.94
N LYS A 111 -16.34 -8.57 -2.67
CA LYS A 111 -16.89 -7.22 -2.78
C LYS A 111 -16.18 -6.36 -1.74
N VAL A 112 -15.08 -5.74 -2.15
CA VAL A 112 -14.30 -4.86 -1.28
C VAL A 112 -15.12 -3.60 -1.09
N SER A 113 -15.37 -3.23 0.16
CA SER A 113 -16.05 -1.99 0.45
C SER A 113 -15.29 -0.80 -0.16
N ARG A 114 -16.01 0.24 -0.59
CA ARG A 114 -15.39 1.43 -1.18
C ARG A 114 -14.33 2.04 -0.26
N GLN A 115 -14.56 2.00 1.05
CA GLN A 115 -13.62 2.48 2.05
C GLN A 115 -12.34 1.63 2.09
N ARG A 116 -12.46 0.30 2.01
CA ARG A 116 -11.32 -0.60 2.03
C ARG A 116 -10.49 -0.54 0.74
N ALA A 117 -11.09 -0.15 -0.39
CA ALA A 117 -10.37 0.08 -1.63
C ALA A 117 -9.37 1.25 -1.54
N LEU A 118 -9.64 2.26 -0.70
CA LEU A 118 -8.80 3.46 -0.53
C LEU A 118 -7.80 3.34 0.64
N GLN A 119 -7.75 2.19 1.31
CA GLN A 119 -6.91 1.94 2.47
C GLN A 119 -5.57 1.28 2.04
N PRO A 120 -4.43 1.97 2.19
CA PRO A 120 -3.13 1.43 1.78
C PRO A 120 -2.62 0.30 2.66
N PHE A 121 -2.89 0.34 3.96
CA PHE A 121 -2.36 -0.63 4.93
C PHE A 121 -3.49 -1.42 5.58
N PRO A 122 -3.46 -2.77 5.56
CA PRO A 122 -4.55 -3.58 6.08
C PRO A 122 -4.79 -3.40 7.60
N PHE A 123 -3.72 -3.20 8.37
CA PHE A 123 -3.78 -3.10 9.83
C PHE A 123 -4.12 -1.69 10.35
N ASN A 124 -4.11 -0.67 9.50
CA ASN A 124 -4.47 0.70 9.88
C ASN A 124 -5.72 1.17 9.12
N PRO A 125 -6.92 1.02 9.71
CA PRO A 125 -8.18 1.40 9.06
C PRO A 125 -8.38 2.92 8.92
N PHE A 126 -7.62 3.72 9.66
CA PHE A 126 -7.73 5.19 9.66
C PHE A 126 -6.91 5.84 8.54
N CYS A 127 -5.81 5.20 8.13
CA CYS A 127 -5.02 5.66 7.00
C CYS A 127 -5.80 5.42 5.71
N LYS A 128 -6.19 6.50 5.03
CA LYS A 128 -6.95 6.48 3.78
C LYS A 128 -6.35 7.45 2.78
N THR A 129 -6.42 7.06 1.51
CA THR A 129 -5.92 7.86 0.40
C THR A 129 -6.87 9.01 0.12
N ASN A 130 -6.32 10.22 0.01
CA ASN A 130 -7.08 11.41 -0.36
C ASN A 130 -7.32 11.45 -1.88
N PHE A 131 -8.40 12.08 -2.31
CA PHE A 131 -8.75 12.19 -3.73
C PHE A 131 -7.85 13.17 -4.46
N GLN A 132 -7.46 12.79 -5.68
CA GLN A 132 -6.82 13.67 -6.63
C GLN A 132 -7.85 14.61 -7.27
N ILE A 133 -7.50 15.88 -7.38
CA ILE A 133 -8.34 16.87 -8.06
C ILE A 133 -8.05 16.79 -9.56
N PRO A 134 -9.06 16.63 -10.43
CA PRO A 134 -8.85 16.55 -11.88
C PRO A 134 -8.27 17.86 -12.40
N LYS A 135 -7.48 17.77 -13.48
CA LYS A 135 -6.75 18.91 -14.04
C LYS A 135 -7.68 20.07 -14.39
N ASP A 136 -8.81 19.77 -15.02
CA ASP A 136 -9.79 20.78 -15.45
C ASP A 136 -10.38 21.53 -14.25
N LEU A 137 -10.61 20.84 -13.13
CA LEU A 137 -11.12 21.47 -11.92
C LEU A 137 -10.06 22.38 -11.28
N LYS A 138 -8.78 21.98 -11.29
CA LYS A 138 -7.69 22.86 -10.83
C LYS A 138 -7.61 24.14 -11.66
N GLN A 139 -7.75 24.02 -12.99
CA GLN A 139 -7.76 25.18 -13.89
C GLN A 139 -8.93 26.10 -13.60
N LYS A 140 -10.14 25.56 -13.42
CA LYS A 140 -11.33 26.35 -13.06
C LYS A 140 -11.14 27.11 -11.75
N ILE A 141 -10.64 26.43 -10.70
CA ILE A 141 -10.35 27.07 -9.41
C ILE A 141 -9.35 28.22 -9.56
N ALA A 142 -8.30 28.04 -10.36
CA ALA A 142 -7.30 29.08 -10.58
C ALA A 142 -7.87 30.29 -11.34
N ARG A 143 -8.69 30.07 -12.38
CA ARG A 143 -9.35 31.14 -13.14
C ARG A 143 -10.35 31.93 -12.29
N ASP A 144 -11.16 31.23 -11.48
CA ASP A 144 -12.13 31.86 -10.58
C ASP A 144 -11.46 32.88 -9.63
N ILE A 145 -10.21 32.62 -9.23
CA ILE A 145 -9.45 33.51 -8.33
C ILE A 145 -8.66 34.57 -9.11
N LEU A 146 -7.96 34.18 -10.17
CA LEU A 146 -7.03 35.07 -10.88
C LEU A 146 -7.72 35.96 -11.93
N GLU A 147 -8.72 35.44 -12.64
CA GLU A 147 -9.39 36.14 -13.75
C GLU A 147 -10.70 36.80 -13.29
N VAL A 148 -11.53 36.06 -12.53
CA VAL A 148 -12.82 36.56 -12.05
C VAL A 148 -12.67 37.40 -10.78
N GLY A 149 -11.63 37.15 -9.98
CA GLY A 149 -11.37 37.88 -8.74
C GLY A 149 -12.25 37.46 -7.56
N LEU A 150 -12.78 36.23 -7.55
CA LEU A 150 -13.54 35.70 -6.42
C LEU A 150 -12.64 35.52 -5.18
N SER A 151 -13.22 35.72 -3.99
CA SER A 151 -12.49 35.49 -2.75
C SER A 151 -12.21 33.99 -2.53
N THR A 152 -11.09 33.68 -1.87
CA THR A 152 -10.74 32.28 -1.56
C THR A 152 -11.79 31.57 -0.71
N GLN A 153 -12.53 32.32 0.11
CA GLN A 153 -13.61 31.82 0.95
C GLN A 153 -14.84 31.43 0.13
N GLU A 154 -15.24 32.24 -0.85
CA GLU A 154 -16.34 31.92 -1.78
C GLU A 154 -16.02 30.68 -2.60
N VAL A 155 -14.80 30.60 -3.13
CA VAL A 155 -14.32 29.44 -3.91
C VAL A 155 -14.25 28.18 -3.03
N ALA A 156 -13.82 28.31 -1.76
CA ALA A 156 -13.83 27.22 -0.78
C ALA A 156 -15.23 26.66 -0.53
N SER A 157 -16.21 27.55 -0.38
CA SER A 157 -17.61 27.17 -0.22
C SER A 157 -18.14 26.49 -1.49
N LYS A 158 -17.91 27.09 -2.66
CA LYS A 158 -18.35 26.61 -3.98
C LYS A 158 -17.86 25.19 -4.29
N TYR A 159 -16.58 24.90 -4.06
CA TYR A 159 -15.95 23.62 -4.39
C TYR A 159 -15.81 22.65 -3.22
N LYS A 160 -16.24 23.05 -2.01
CA LYS A 160 -16.13 22.25 -0.77
C LYS A 160 -14.71 21.79 -0.49
N LEU A 161 -13.74 22.70 -0.70
CA LEU A 161 -12.32 22.47 -0.43
C LEU A 161 -11.85 23.40 0.69
N LYS A 162 -10.86 22.94 1.47
CA LYS A 162 -10.24 23.77 2.50
C LYS A 162 -9.48 24.93 1.84
N ILE A 163 -9.58 26.13 2.42
CA ILE A 163 -8.89 27.35 1.98
C ILE A 163 -7.39 27.11 1.70
N PRO A 164 -6.58 26.54 2.62
CA PRO A 164 -5.15 26.32 2.34
C PRO A 164 -4.90 25.38 1.16
N ARG A 165 -5.83 24.46 0.88
CA ARG A 165 -5.74 23.56 -0.29
C ARG A 165 -6.00 24.32 -1.59
N ILE A 166 -6.89 25.31 -1.58
CA ILE A 166 -7.16 26.18 -2.73
C ILE A 166 -5.96 27.08 -3.01
N GLU A 167 -5.41 27.73 -1.99
CA GLU A 167 -4.20 28.55 -2.13
C GLU A 167 -3.04 27.75 -2.72
N ALA A 168 -2.85 26.50 -2.26
CA ALA A 168 -1.85 25.61 -2.83
C ALA A 168 -2.12 25.29 -4.31
N ILE A 169 -3.39 25.09 -4.71
CA ILE A 169 -3.75 24.85 -6.11
C ILE A 169 -3.40 26.07 -6.98
N VAL A 170 -3.73 27.28 -6.53
CA VAL A 170 -3.44 28.52 -7.27
C VAL A 170 -1.93 28.71 -7.43
N LYS A 171 -1.16 28.51 -6.35
CA LYS A 171 0.32 28.60 -6.38
C LYS A 171 0.93 27.56 -7.32
N LEU A 172 0.47 26.32 -7.27
CA LEU A 172 0.96 25.27 -8.18
C LEU A 172 0.57 25.56 -9.63
N TYR A 173 -0.59 26.16 -9.86
CA TYR A 173 -1.02 26.54 -11.19
C TYR A 173 -0.14 27.63 -11.81
N SER A 174 0.23 28.67 -11.05
CA SER A 174 1.12 29.73 -11.55
C SER A 174 2.50 29.19 -11.93
N ILE A 175 3.07 28.32 -11.09
CA ILE A 175 4.34 27.63 -11.38
C ILE A 175 4.22 26.76 -12.63
N GLU A 176 3.11 26.03 -12.81
CA GLU A 176 2.89 25.21 -14.00
C GLU A 176 2.83 26.07 -15.29
N GLN A 177 2.31 27.30 -15.23
CA GLN A 177 2.31 28.20 -16.38
C GLN A 177 3.71 28.75 -16.69
N GLU A 178 4.47 29.13 -15.67
CA GLU A 178 5.86 29.55 -15.82
C GLU A 178 6.69 28.45 -16.49
N TRP A 179 6.56 27.20 -16.01
CA TRP A 179 7.28 26.07 -16.59
C TRP A 179 6.85 25.75 -18.03
N LYS A 180 5.59 26.02 -18.39
CA LYS A 180 5.14 25.90 -19.79
C LYS A 180 5.75 26.97 -20.67
N GLN A 181 5.85 28.21 -20.19
CA GLN A 181 6.49 29.31 -20.91
C GLN A 181 7.99 29.04 -21.10
N ASN A 182 8.65 28.52 -20.06
CA ASN A 182 10.08 28.19 -20.07
C ASN A 182 10.40 26.82 -20.69
N VAL A 183 9.43 26.15 -21.32
CA VAL A 183 9.57 24.83 -21.98
C VAL A 183 10.25 23.78 -21.07
N SER A 184 10.00 23.87 -19.76
CA SER A 184 10.64 23.03 -18.75
C SER A 184 9.91 21.70 -18.51
N ILE A 185 8.77 21.48 -19.19
CA ILE A 185 7.96 20.26 -19.08
C ILE A 185 8.18 19.39 -20.32
N THR A 186 8.82 18.23 -20.15
CA THR A 186 8.98 17.24 -21.21
C THR A 186 7.65 16.52 -21.48
N LYS A 187 7.33 16.31 -22.77
CA LYS A 187 6.26 15.39 -23.15
C LYS A 187 6.73 13.96 -22.88
N TRP A 188 5.88 13.17 -22.23
CA TRP A 188 6.08 11.74 -21.97
C TRP A 188 5.24 10.93 -22.95
#